data_AF-A0A1F0KQW6-F1
#
_entry.id   AF-A0A1F0KQW6-F1
#
_cell.length_a   1.000
_cell.length_b   1.000
_cell.length_c   1.000
_cell.angle_alpha   90.00
_cell.angle_beta   90.00
_cell.angle_gamma   90.00
#
_symmetry.space_group_name_H-M   'P 1'
#
loop_
_entity.id
_entity.type
_entity.pdbx_description
1 polymer ?
#
loop_
_entity_poly.entity_id
_entity_poly.type
_entity_poly.pdbx_seq_one_letter_code
_entity_poly.pdbx_strand_id
1 'polypeptide(L)'
;MFPWIKKILTPEFRIFISLVLGMGLLFTFIHYVGHYEDKNWYAACTVNVAKVEDIGGQVSNSTVLSPKGVFETSECGVVEMYNAPDGKNIPEYVSQIQPGKKYKMYKTLNTRNDDKDFNTLRLEEIKE
;
A
#
# COMPACT_ATOMS: atom_id res chain seq x y z
N MET A 1 -17.65 -33.90 -15.95
CA MET A 1 -18.98 -33.86 -15.30
C MET A 1 -19.62 -35.23 -15.43
N PHE A 2 -19.70 -36.00 -14.35
CA PHE A 2 -20.04 -37.42 -14.37
C PHE A 2 -21.50 -37.68 -14.79
N PRO A 3 -21.77 -38.55 -15.78
CA PRO A 3 -23.10 -38.74 -16.38
C PRO A 3 -24.17 -39.30 -15.42
N TRP A 4 -23.79 -39.90 -14.29
CA TRP A 4 -24.72 -40.47 -13.30
C TRP A 4 -25.45 -39.42 -12.44
N ILE A 5 -24.86 -38.24 -12.26
CA ILE A 5 -25.44 -37.14 -11.47
C ILE A 5 -26.66 -36.53 -12.19
N LYS A 6 -26.74 -36.67 -13.51
CA LYS A 6 -27.84 -36.16 -14.35
C LYS A 6 -29.16 -36.96 -14.20
N LYS A 7 -29.23 -38.02 -13.41
CA LYS A 7 -30.51 -38.75 -13.17
C LYS A 7 -31.14 -38.46 -11.81
N ILE A 8 -30.37 -37.92 -10.87
CA ILE A 8 -30.79 -37.71 -9.47
C ILE A 8 -31.27 -36.28 -9.22
N LEU A 9 -30.79 -35.31 -9.99
CA LEU A 9 -31.09 -33.90 -9.77
C LEU A 9 -32.08 -33.37 -10.82
N THR A 10 -33.26 -32.92 -10.41
CA THR A 10 -34.23 -32.22 -11.26
C THR A 10 -33.58 -31.02 -11.95
N PRO A 11 -34.02 -30.65 -13.16
CA PRO A 11 -33.41 -29.55 -13.93
C PRO A 11 -33.37 -28.24 -13.15
N GLU A 12 -34.38 -27.99 -12.32
CA GLU A 12 -34.52 -26.81 -11.47
C GLU A 12 -33.45 -26.75 -10.38
N PHE A 13 -33.12 -27.88 -9.76
CA PHE A 13 -32.03 -27.98 -8.80
C PHE A 13 -30.65 -27.75 -9.43
N ARG A 14 -30.45 -28.12 -10.70
CA ARG A 14 -29.17 -27.85 -11.40
C ARG A 14 -28.98 -26.37 -11.66
N ILE A 15 -30.05 -25.69 -12.09
CA ILE A 15 -30.04 -24.25 -12.29
C ILE A 15 -29.75 -23.57 -10.95
N PHE A 16 -30.45 -23.96 -9.89
CA PHE A 16 -30.24 -23.40 -8.55
C PHE A 16 -28.79 -23.57 -8.07
N ILE A 17 -28.21 -24.77 -8.14
CA ILE A 17 -26.82 -25.01 -7.76
C ILE A 17 -25.85 -24.19 -8.62
N SER A 18 -26.08 -24.10 -9.93
CA SER A 18 -25.22 -23.30 -10.82
C SER A 18 -25.26 -21.81 -10.46
N LEU A 19 -26.42 -21.29 -10.07
CA LEU A 19 -26.63 -19.90 -9.69
C LEU A 19 -25.95 -19.59 -8.34
N VAL A 20 -26.08 -20.50 -7.37
CA VAL A 20 -25.41 -20.38 -6.07
C VAL A 20 -23.90 -20.44 -6.21
N LEU A 21 -23.36 -21.38 -7.01
CA LEU A 21 -21.91 -21.45 -7.27
C LEU A 21 -21.40 -20.23 -8.03
N GLY A 22 -22.14 -19.76 -9.04
CA GLY A 22 -21.79 -18.56 -9.80
C GLY A 22 -21.76 -17.32 -8.91
N MET A 23 -22.77 -17.15 -8.05
CA MET A 23 -22.83 -16.06 -7.08
C MET A 23 -21.69 -16.15 -6.05
N GLY A 24 -21.40 -17.35 -5.54
CA GLY A 24 -20.26 -17.56 -4.63
C GLY A 24 -18.93 -17.16 -5.25
N LEU A 25 -18.67 -17.57 -6.50
CA LEU A 25 -17.46 -17.19 -7.22
C LEU A 25 -17.38 -15.67 -7.43
N LEU A 26 -18.50 -15.03 -7.78
CA LEU A 26 -18.57 -13.58 -7.96
C LEU A 26 -18.25 -12.82 -6.66
N PHE A 27 -18.80 -13.25 -5.52
CA PHE A 27 -18.48 -12.66 -4.22
C PHE A 27 -17.01 -12.85 -3.84
N THR A 28 -16.45 -14.04 -4.07
CA THR A 28 -15.01 -14.26 -3.82
C THR A 28 -14.12 -13.42 -4.71
N PHE A 29 -14.51 -13.20 -5.98
CA PHE A 29 -13.78 -12.35 -6.90
C PHE A 29 -13.83 -10.88 -6.49
N ILE A 30 -15.00 -10.36 -6.11
CA ILE A 30 -15.16 -8.99 -5.60
C ILE A 30 -14.31 -8.80 -4.33
N HIS A 31 -14.36 -9.75 -3.40
CA HIS A 31 -13.56 -9.69 -2.17
C HIS A 31 -12.05 -9.74 -2.47
N TYR A 32 -11.64 -10.55 -3.44
CA TYR A 32 -10.25 -10.61 -3.87
C TYR A 32 -9.78 -9.30 -4.49
N VAL A 33 -10.53 -8.73 -5.44
CA VAL A 33 -10.17 -7.47 -6.10
C VAL A 33 -10.14 -6.31 -5.11
N GLY A 34 -11.14 -6.22 -4.21
CA GLY A 34 -11.19 -5.17 -3.19
C GLY A 34 -10.00 -5.19 -2.24
N HIS A 35 -9.57 -6.36 -1.77
CA HIS A 35 -8.43 -6.47 -0.84
C HIS A 35 -7.05 -6.54 -1.52
N TYR A 36 -7.00 -6.86 -2.81
CA TYR A 36 -5.75 -6.79 -3.57
C TYR A 36 -5.26 -5.34 -3.68
N GLU A 37 -6.18 -4.37 -3.80
CA GLU A 37 -5.82 -2.96 -3.88
C GLU A 37 -5.33 -2.39 -2.53
N ASP A 38 -5.85 -2.87 -1.40
CA ASP A 38 -5.47 -2.40 -0.06
C ASP A 38 -3.98 -2.61 0.24
N LYS A 39 -3.42 -3.77 -0.13
CA LYS A 39 -2.00 -4.10 0.10
C LYS A 39 -1.04 -3.24 -0.72
N ASN A 40 -1.49 -2.82 -1.90
CA ASN A 40 -0.67 -2.02 -2.81
C ASN A 40 -0.75 -0.53 -2.49
N TRP A 41 -1.82 -0.06 -1.83
CA TRP A 41 -2.01 1.36 -1.58
C TRP A 41 -1.27 1.89 -0.35
N TYR A 42 -1.15 1.07 0.70
CA TYR A 42 -0.41 1.44 1.91
C TYR A 42 0.28 0.22 2.54
N ALA A 43 1.42 0.46 3.17
CA ALA A 43 2.08 -0.51 4.03
C ALA A 43 2.07 0.02 5.47
N ALA A 44 1.68 -0.83 6.41
CA ALA A 44 1.80 -0.52 7.83
C ALA A 44 3.18 -0.95 8.30
N CYS A 45 4.01 0.01 8.70
CA CYS A 45 5.42 -0.22 9.04
C CYS A 45 5.76 0.51 10.34
N THR A 46 6.57 -0.11 11.19
CA THR A 46 7.16 0.58 12.35
C THR A 46 8.37 1.41 11.91
N VAL A 47 8.32 2.72 12.17
CA VAL A 47 9.43 3.64 11.88
C VAL A 47 10.45 3.57 13.00
N ASN A 48 11.69 3.20 12.68
CA ASN A 48 12.78 3.19 13.65
C ASN A 48 13.56 4.50 13.64
N VAL A 49 13.80 5.04 12.43
CA VAL A 49 14.56 6.28 12.23
C VAL A 49 13.82 7.12 11.20
N ALA A 50 13.67 8.41 11.50
CA ALA A 50 13.14 9.41 10.59
C ALA A 50 14.20 10.50 10.42
N LYS A 51 14.75 10.64 9.21
CA LYS A 51 15.81 11.61 8.90
C LYS A 51 15.47 12.39 7.63
N VAL A 52 16.07 13.57 7.50
CA VAL A 52 15.99 14.38 6.29
C VAL A 52 17.36 14.31 5.61
N GLU A 53 17.37 13.98 4.33
CA GLU A 53 18.58 14.01 3.51
C GLU A 53 18.39 15.02 2.38
N ASP A 54 19.41 15.79 2.03
CA ASP A 54 19.32 16.71 0.90
C ASP A 54 19.70 16.00 -0.41
N ILE A 55 18.80 16.00 -1.39
CA ILE A 55 19.08 15.57 -2.76
C ILE A 55 19.68 16.77 -3.51
N GLY A 56 20.78 17.31 -2.99
CA GLY A 56 21.39 18.52 -3.52
C GLY A 56 22.77 18.27 -4.10
N GLY A 57 22.89 18.44 -5.42
CA GLY A 57 24.16 18.57 -6.13
C GLY A 57 24.34 19.97 -6.71
N GLN A 58 25.58 20.38 -6.98
CA GLN A 58 25.84 21.63 -7.71
C GLN A 58 25.37 21.47 -9.17
N VAL A 59 24.33 22.22 -9.57
CA VAL A 59 23.93 22.33 -10.97
C VAL A 59 24.12 23.79 -11.37
N SER A 60 25.17 24.07 -12.13
CA SER A 60 25.44 25.38 -12.74
C SER A 60 25.33 26.57 -11.76
N ASN A 61 26.24 26.63 -10.77
CA ASN A 61 26.38 27.76 -9.83
C ASN A 61 25.18 28.04 -8.91
N SER A 62 24.16 27.16 -8.91
CA SER A 62 23.01 27.21 -8.00
C SER A 62 22.95 25.93 -7.17
N THR A 63 22.86 26.05 -5.85
CA THR A 63 22.65 24.90 -4.96
C THR A 63 21.16 24.57 -4.96
N VAL A 64 20.76 23.49 -5.65
CA VAL A 64 19.40 22.98 -5.57
C VAL A 64 19.29 22.16 -4.28
N LEU A 65 18.78 22.76 -3.22
CA LEU A 65 18.46 22.05 -1.97
C LEU A 65 17.04 21.49 -2.09
N SER A 66 16.92 20.25 -2.57
CA SER A 66 15.67 19.50 -2.51
C SER A 66 15.75 18.50 -1.36
N PRO A 67 15.22 18.83 -0.17
CA PRO A 67 15.21 17.90 0.95
C PRO A 67 14.33 16.68 0.62
N LYS A 68 14.74 15.48 1.02
CA LYS A 68 13.93 14.25 1.05
C LYS A 68 13.82 13.72 2.47
N GLY A 69 12.66 13.16 2.79
CA GLY A 69 12.48 12.39 4.02
C GLY A 69 12.93 10.96 3.79
N VAL A 70 13.72 10.40 4.70
CA VAL A 70 14.13 9.00 4.68
C VAL A 70 13.68 8.36 5.99
N PHE A 71 12.91 7.28 5.88
CA PHE A 71 12.33 6.56 7.01
C PHE A 71 12.86 5.13 7.00
N GLU A 72 13.67 4.77 7.99
CA GLU A 72 14.13 3.39 8.16
C GLU A 72 13.10 2.64 8.99
N THR A 73 12.55 1.57 8.42
CA THR A 73 11.49 0.76 9.02
C THR A 73 11.93 -0.69 9.18
N SER A 74 11.38 -1.37 10.20
CA SER A 74 11.70 -2.79 10.43
C SER A 74 11.11 -3.72 9.38
N GLU A 75 9.90 -3.41 8.91
CA GLU A 75 9.11 -4.31 8.06
C GLU A 75 9.28 -3.98 6.57
N CYS A 76 9.38 -2.69 6.24
CA CYS A 76 9.25 -2.17 4.87
C CYS A 76 10.56 -1.65 4.27
N GLY A 77 11.68 -1.79 4.99
CA GLY A 77 12.99 -1.28 4.56
C GLY A 77 13.10 0.24 4.70
N VAL A 78 13.79 0.87 3.76
CA VAL A 78 14.07 2.30 3.72
C VAL A 78 13.06 2.99 2.81
N VAL A 79 12.11 3.70 3.42
CA VAL A 79 11.05 4.40 2.70
C VAL A 79 11.45 5.86 2.47
N GLU A 80 11.36 6.33 1.23
CA GLU A 80 11.74 7.69 0.86
C GLU A 80 10.51 8.57 0.57
N MET A 81 10.56 9.85 0.95
CA MET A 81 9.51 10.84 0.72
C MET A 81 10.09 12.06 0.01
N TYR A 82 9.63 12.27 -1.21
CA TYR A 82 10.07 13.37 -2.08
C TYR A 82 9.14 14.57 -2.06
N ASN A 83 7.89 14.38 -1.64
CA ASN A 83 6.90 15.43 -1.52
C ASN A 83 6.14 15.22 -0.21
N ALA A 84 6.16 16.23 0.66
CA ALA A 84 5.35 16.18 1.87
C ALA A 84 3.88 16.50 1.53
N PRO A 85 2.92 15.84 2.20
CA PRO A 85 1.51 16.13 2.02
C PRO A 85 1.13 17.51 2.61
N ASP A 86 -0.02 18.03 2.18
CA ASP A 86 -0.63 19.25 2.71
C ASP A 86 0.19 20.55 2.54
N GLY A 87 1.10 20.58 1.55
CA GLY A 87 1.94 21.75 1.28
C GLY A 87 2.95 22.07 2.39
N LYS A 88 3.16 21.14 3.33
CA LYS A 88 4.16 21.26 4.39
C LYS A 88 5.57 21.07 3.83
N ASN A 89 6.55 21.61 4.54
CA ASN A 89 7.95 21.30 4.24
C ASN A 89 8.29 19.88 4.72
N ILE A 90 9.10 19.18 3.94
CA ILE A 90 9.62 17.84 4.28
C ILE A 90 10.27 17.79 5.67
N PRO A 91 11.18 18.71 6.06
CA PRO A 91 11.76 18.68 7.40
C PRO A 91 10.73 18.86 8.52
N GLU A 92 9.73 19.71 8.30
CA GLU A 92 8.66 19.92 9.27
C GLU A 92 7.82 18.64 9.44
N TYR A 93 7.50 17.98 8.33
CA TYR A 93 6.72 16.74 8.34
C TYR A 93 7.48 15.58 8.97
N VAL A 94 8.76 15.40 8.64
CA VAL A 94 9.62 14.36 9.22
C VAL A 94 9.77 14.56 10.74
N SER A 95 9.87 15.81 11.21
CA SER A 95 9.98 16.09 12.65
C SER A 95 8.73 15.73 13.47
N GLN A 96 7.56 15.64 12.82
CA GLN A 96 6.30 15.22 13.46
C GLN A 96 6.22 13.70 13.63
N ILE A 97 7.05 12.93 12.92
CA ILE A 97 7.07 11.47 12.99
C ILE A 97 7.91 11.03 14.19
N GLN A 98 7.32 10.22 15.06
CA GLN A 98 7.99 9.69 16.23
C GLN A 98 8.59 8.31 15.93
N PRO A 99 9.89 8.11 16.18
CA PRO A 99 10.49 6.78 16.06
C PRO A 99 9.88 5.83 17.11
N GLY A 100 9.77 4.56 16.75
CA GLY A 100 9.19 3.48 17.57
C GLY A 100 7.68 3.29 17.41
N LYS A 101 7.00 4.14 16.62
CA LYS A 101 5.56 4.01 16.35
C LYS A 101 5.25 3.36 15.01
N LYS A 102 4.04 2.80 14.90
CA LYS A 102 3.53 2.19 13.69
C LYS A 102 2.79 3.21 12.82
N TYR A 103 3.15 3.29 11.55
CA TYR A 103 2.56 4.21 10.59
C TYR A 103 2.03 3.47 9.36
N LYS A 104 0.88 3.90 8.83
CA LYS A 104 0.45 3.59 7.47
C LYS A 104 1.18 4.51 6.51
N MET A 105 2.06 3.94 5.70
CA MET A 105 2.80 4.64 4.67
C MET A 105 2.10 4.40 3.34
N TYR A 106 1.58 5.47 2.74
CA TYR A 106 0.86 5.42 1.47
C TYR A 106 1.86 5.41 0.32
N LYS A 107 1.83 4.34 -0.48
CA LYS A 107 2.80 4.14 -1.58
C LYS A 107 2.50 5.11 -2.73
N THR A 108 3.57 5.55 -3.39
CA THR A 108 3.49 6.30 -4.65
C THR A 108 3.09 5.36 -5.78
N LEU A 109 2.37 5.86 -6.80
CA LEU A 109 1.97 5.08 -7.98
C LEU A 109 3.14 4.36 -8.67
N ASN A 110 4.33 4.97 -8.66
CA ASN A 110 5.54 4.43 -9.30
C ASN A 110 6.10 3.19 -8.57
N THR A 111 6.05 3.18 -7.23
CA THR A 111 6.60 2.12 -6.37
C THR A 111 5.49 1.33 -5.69
N ARG A 112 4.28 1.34 -6.26
CA ARG A 112 3.07 0.78 -5.64
C ARG A 112 3.13 -0.74 -5.48
N ASN A 113 3.87 -1.40 -6.37
CA ASN A 113 4.02 -2.85 -6.41
C ASN A 113 5.24 -3.36 -5.62
N ASP A 114 6.03 -2.45 -5.04
CA ASP A 114 7.24 -2.81 -4.31
C ASP A 114 6.89 -3.09 -2.84
N ASP A 115 7.32 -4.25 -2.35
CA ASP A 115 7.08 -4.67 -0.96
C ASP A 115 8.04 -3.99 0.03
N LYS A 116 9.20 -3.53 -0.46
CA LYS A 116 10.26 -2.87 0.32
C LYS A 116 10.83 -1.69 -0.45
N ASP A 117 11.44 -0.76 0.28
CA ASP A 117 12.19 0.37 -0.27
C ASP A 117 11.38 1.23 -1.25
N PHE A 118 10.10 1.45 -0.95
CA PHE A 118 9.17 2.20 -1.79
C PHE A 118 9.15 3.69 -1.42
N ASN A 119 8.59 4.50 -2.33
CA ASN A 119 8.36 5.92 -2.09
C ASN A 119 7.00 6.16 -1.45
N THR A 120 6.97 6.95 -0.37
CA THR A 120 5.74 7.33 0.34
C THR A 120 5.29 8.74 -0.01
N LEU A 121 3.97 8.92 -0.09
CA LEU A 121 3.31 10.22 -0.27
C LEU A 121 2.79 10.80 1.04
N ARG A 122 2.49 9.92 2.00
CA ARG A 122 1.83 10.29 3.26
C ARG A 122 2.07 9.21 4.30
N LEU A 123 2.27 9.63 5.54
CA LEU A 123 2.30 8.79 6.72
C LEU A 123 1.11 9.12 7.62
N GLU A 124 0.41 8.09 8.08
CA GLU A 124 -0.63 8.22 9.09
C GLU A 124 -0.32 7.33 10.29
N GLU A 125 -0.28 7.91 11.49
CA GLU A 125 -0.05 7.16 12.72
C GLU A 125 -1.21 6.19 12.96
N ILE A 126 -0.88 4.92 13.18
CA ILE A 126 -1.84 3.93 13.66
C ILE A 126 -1.88 4.06 15.17
N LYS A 127 -3.02 4.54 15.70
CA LYS A 127 -3.30 4.45 17.13
C LYS A 127 -3.65 3.00 17.43
N GLU A 128 -2.71 2.28 18.04
CA GLU A 128 -2.92 0.95 18.60
C GLU A 128 -3.65 1.05 19.95
#